data_AF-A0A2W1MQY6-F1
#
_entry.id   AF-A0A2W1MQY6-F1
#
_cell.length_a   1.000
_cell.length_b   1.000
_cell.length_c   1.000
_cell.angle_alpha   90.00
_cell.angle_beta   90.00
_cell.angle_gamma   90.00
#
_symmetry.space_group_name_H-M   'P 1'
#
loop_
_entity.id
_entity.type
_entity.pdbx_description
1 polymer ?
#
loop_
_entity_poly.entity_id
_entity_poly.type
_entity_poly.pdbx_seq_one_letter_code
_entity_poly.pdbx_strand_id
1 'polypeptide(L)'
;MEDRVSYGEIRAMFLSCYYNYCKLKLKSSSAWVEGESEAGYAYGELENAFDMPVENLMLEVLALVMQAGRASLQTQKYHKDAICSLLSDRSISDVLEGLPAEEVDEFKADLVVLGLC
;
A
#
# COMPACT_ATOMS: atom_id res chain seq x y z
N MET A 1 9.67 15.97 -14.98
CA MET A 1 9.47 14.73 -14.19
C MET A 1 8.28 15.07 -13.32
N GLU A 2 7.12 14.53 -13.66
CA GLU A 2 5.84 14.92 -13.04
C GLU A 2 5.88 14.73 -11.52
N ASP A 3 5.20 15.62 -10.80
CA ASP A 3 5.06 15.72 -9.34
C ASP A 3 4.33 14.50 -8.74
N ARG A 4 4.86 13.29 -8.98
CA ARG A 4 4.35 12.04 -8.42
C ARG A 4 5.13 11.68 -7.18
N VAL A 5 4.45 11.16 -6.17
CA VAL A 5 5.03 10.54 -4.98
C VAL A 5 5.59 9.16 -5.36
N SER A 6 6.86 8.93 -5.10
CA SER A 6 7.53 7.65 -5.39
C SER A 6 7.07 6.52 -4.46
N TYR A 7 7.28 5.27 -4.87
CA TYR A 7 6.97 4.08 -4.08
C TYR A 7 7.61 4.12 -2.69
N GLY A 8 8.89 4.51 -2.64
CA GLY A 8 9.63 4.66 -1.39
C GLY A 8 9.05 5.74 -0.47
N GLU A 9 8.58 6.86 -1.02
CA GLU A 9 7.92 7.92 -0.26
C GLU A 9 6.56 7.48 0.26
N ILE A 10 5.72 6.84 -0.57
CA ILE A 10 4.42 6.29 -0.12
C ILE A 10 4.64 5.27 1.01
N ARG A 11 5.64 4.40 0.90
CA ARG A 11 6.00 3.47 1.98
C ARG A 11 6.45 4.18 3.24
N ALA A 12 7.26 5.23 3.13
CA ALA A 12 7.69 6.02 4.28
C ALA A 12 6.51 6.72 4.97
N MET A 13 5.55 7.25 4.20
CA MET A 13 4.31 7.81 4.71
C MET A 13 3.48 6.74 5.43
N PHE A 14 3.30 5.57 4.82
CA PHE A 14 2.56 4.45 5.40
C PHE A 14 3.17 4.01 6.75
N LEU A 15 4.48 3.79 6.78
CA LEU A 15 5.21 3.42 8.00
C LEU A 15 5.13 4.49 9.08
N SER A 16 5.08 5.77 8.69
CA SER A 16 4.90 6.88 9.62
C SER A 16 3.53 6.86 10.28
N CYS A 17 2.45 6.65 9.50
CA CYS A 17 1.09 6.50 10.03
C CYS A 17 0.98 5.25 10.94
N TYR A 18 1.53 4.12 10.48
CA TYR A 18 1.62 2.87 11.23
C TYR A 18 2.26 3.11 12.61
N TYR A 19 3.47 3.67 12.62
CA TYR A 19 4.23 3.94 13.84
C TYR A 19 3.51 4.92 14.78
N ASN A 20 2.92 5.98 14.22
CA ASN A 20 2.17 6.96 14.99
C ASN A 20 0.95 6.34 15.67
N TYR A 21 0.25 5.42 14.99
CA TYR A 21 -0.88 4.73 15.59
C TYR A 21 -0.46 3.84 16.76
N CYS A 22 0.61 3.08 16.62
CA CYS A 22 1.16 2.30 17.73
C CYS A 22 1.48 3.19 18.95
N LYS A 23 2.10 4.37 18.73
CA LYS A 23 2.35 5.34 19.80
C LYS A 23 1.05 5.85 20.44
N LEU A 24 0.03 6.14 19.64
CA LEU A 24 -1.27 6.58 20.15
C LEU A 24 -1.92 5.53 21.03
N LYS A 25 -1.93 4.26 20.60
CA LYS A 25 -2.45 3.12 21.39
C LYS A 25 -1.74 2.98 22.73
N LEU A 26 -0.41 3.09 22.73
CA LEU A 26 0.39 3.07 23.96
C LEU A 26 0.05 4.25 24.89
N LYS A 27 -0.10 5.46 24.33
CA LYS A 27 -0.41 6.66 25.12
C LYS A 27 -1.84 6.64 25.68
N SER A 28 -2.81 6.14 24.94
CA SER A 28 -4.22 6.12 25.35
C SER A 28 -4.56 4.96 26.29
N SER A 29 -3.68 3.95 26.41
CA SER A 29 -3.94 2.69 27.12
C SER A 29 -5.21 1.97 26.62
N SER A 30 -5.63 2.26 25.39
CA SER A 30 -6.81 1.64 24.78
C SER A 30 -6.44 0.26 24.24
N ALA A 31 -7.24 -0.75 24.59
CA ALA A 31 -7.10 -2.08 24.02
C ALA A 31 -7.36 -2.05 22.49
N TRP A 32 -6.74 -2.97 21.76
CA TRP A 32 -7.09 -3.25 20.37
C TRP A 32 -8.49 -3.87 20.33
N VAL A 33 -9.33 -3.40 19.40
CA VAL A 33 -10.64 -4.01 19.13
C VAL A 33 -10.56 -4.97 17.95
N GLU A 34 -11.54 -5.87 17.84
CA GLU A 34 -11.58 -6.83 16.75
C GLU A 34 -11.59 -6.13 15.38
N GLY A 35 -10.71 -6.56 14.48
CA GLY A 35 -10.55 -5.96 13.15
C GLY A 35 -9.72 -4.68 13.10
N GLU A 36 -9.36 -4.10 14.25
CA GLU A 36 -8.45 -2.96 14.31
C GLU A 36 -7.02 -3.43 14.01
N SER A 37 -6.32 -2.68 13.16
CA SER A 37 -4.90 -2.89 12.92
C SER A 37 -4.24 -1.56 12.57
N GLU A 38 -2.97 -1.46 12.90
CA GLU A 38 -2.15 -0.32 12.54
C GLU A 38 -1.93 -0.21 11.02
N ALA A 39 -1.91 -1.33 10.30
CA ALA A 39 -1.88 -1.34 8.84
C ALA A 39 -3.21 -0.82 8.26
N GLY A 40 -4.35 -1.20 8.85
CA GLY A 40 -5.66 -0.67 8.47
C GLY A 40 -5.80 0.82 8.75
N TYR A 41 -5.28 1.30 9.89
CA TYR A 41 -5.22 2.73 10.19
C TYR A 41 -4.35 3.48 9.18
N ALA A 42 -3.12 3.00 8.93
CA ALA A 42 -2.20 3.64 7.99
C ALA A 42 -2.75 3.70 6.57
N TYR A 43 -3.43 2.65 6.12
CA TYR A 43 -4.14 2.65 4.84
C TYR A 43 -5.26 3.70 4.83
N GLY A 44 -6.12 3.74 5.85
CA GLY A 44 -7.24 4.70 5.91
C GLY A 44 -6.82 6.17 5.93
N GLU A 45 -5.64 6.48 6.49
CA GLU A 45 -5.08 7.86 6.44
C GLU A 45 -4.55 8.24 5.05
N LEU A 46 -4.24 7.27 4.20
CA LEU A 46 -3.65 7.47 2.87
C LEU A 46 -4.63 7.15 1.73
N GLU A 47 -5.75 6.49 2.01
CA GLU A 47 -6.82 6.21 1.05
C GLU A 47 -7.37 7.55 0.52
N ASN A 48 -7.35 7.74 -0.80
CA ASN A 48 -7.69 8.98 -1.49
C ASN A 48 -6.69 10.15 -1.30
N ALA A 49 -5.47 9.90 -0.81
CA ALA A 49 -4.43 10.92 -0.69
C ALA A 49 -3.64 11.16 -2.00
N PHE A 50 -3.87 10.34 -3.04
CA PHE A 50 -3.09 10.35 -4.28
C PHE A 50 -3.98 10.49 -5.52
N ASP A 51 -3.57 11.35 -6.46
CA ASP A 51 -4.32 11.63 -7.67
C ASP A 51 -3.96 10.67 -8.82
N MET A 52 -2.73 10.15 -8.87
CA MET A 52 -2.31 9.29 -9.97
C MET A 52 -2.70 7.82 -9.74
N PRO A 53 -3.18 7.11 -10.78
CA PRO A 53 -3.51 5.68 -10.66
C PRO A 53 -2.34 4.79 -10.20
N VAL A 54 -1.10 5.13 -10.60
CA VAL A 54 0.09 4.38 -10.21
C VAL A 54 0.42 4.53 -8.72
N GLU A 55 0.18 5.70 -8.12
CA GLU A 55 0.36 5.93 -6.68
C GLU A 55 -0.67 5.15 -5.86
N ASN A 56 -1.92 5.15 -6.32
CA ASN A 56 -2.97 4.34 -5.72
C ASN A 56 -2.65 2.84 -5.82
N LEU A 57 -2.14 2.37 -6.96
CA LEU A 57 -1.70 0.99 -7.12
C LEU A 57 -0.57 0.63 -6.14
N MET A 58 0.40 1.53 -5.99
CA MET A 58 1.51 1.38 -5.04
C MET A 58 1.00 1.27 -3.59
N LEU A 59 0.02 2.09 -3.21
CA LEU A 59 -0.61 2.02 -1.89
C LEU A 59 -1.29 0.66 -1.66
N GLU A 60 -2.05 0.16 -2.63
CA GLU A 60 -2.72 -1.15 -2.51
C GLU A 60 -1.72 -2.30 -2.35
N VAL A 61 -0.61 -2.25 -3.09
CA VAL A 61 0.49 -3.24 -2.96
C VAL A 61 1.12 -3.15 -1.57
N LEU A 62 1.42 -1.94 -1.09
CA LEU A 62 1.97 -1.73 0.25
C LEU A 62 1.02 -2.21 1.34
N ALA A 63 -0.29 -1.99 1.20
CA ALA A 63 -1.27 -2.48 2.17
C ALA A 63 -1.20 -4.00 2.34
N LEU A 64 -1.08 -4.75 1.23
CA LEU A 64 -0.90 -6.20 1.26
C LEU A 64 0.45 -6.63 1.85
N VAL A 65 1.55 -6.00 1.43
CA VAL A 65 2.91 -6.28 1.94
C VAL A 65 2.98 -6.05 3.45
N MET A 66 2.47 -4.91 3.92
CA MET A 66 2.51 -4.51 5.34
C MET A 66 1.64 -5.40 6.22
N GLN A 67 0.57 -5.95 5.66
CA GLN A 67 -0.26 -6.95 6.35
C GLN A 67 0.42 -8.32 6.43
N ALA A 68 1.31 -8.67 5.47
CA ALA A 68 2.06 -9.93 5.44
C ALA A 68 1.21 -11.17 5.74
N GLY A 69 0.00 -11.23 5.19
CA GLY A 69 -0.97 -12.32 5.37
C GLY A 69 -1.73 -12.33 6.72
N ARG A 70 -1.50 -11.37 7.61
CA ARG A 70 -2.19 -11.28 8.92
C ARG A 70 -3.62 -10.75 8.83
N ALA A 71 -3.98 -10.09 7.72
CA ALA A 71 -5.30 -9.52 7.56
C ALA A 71 -6.36 -10.56 7.21
N SER A 72 -7.62 -10.20 7.42
CA SER A 72 -8.76 -11.04 7.07
C SER A 72 -8.79 -11.36 5.57
N LEU A 73 -9.42 -12.48 5.19
CA LEU A 73 -9.62 -12.82 3.78
C LEU A 73 -10.39 -11.74 3.02
N GLN A 74 -11.32 -11.06 3.69
CA GLN A 74 -12.09 -9.96 3.11
C GLN A 74 -11.19 -8.75 2.79
N THR A 75 -10.30 -8.38 3.72
CA THR A 75 -9.33 -7.29 3.53
C THR A 75 -8.35 -7.62 2.41
N GLN A 76 -7.81 -8.84 2.40
CA GLN A 76 -6.92 -9.28 1.31
C GLN A 76 -7.62 -9.27 -0.05
N LYS A 77 -8.89 -9.70 -0.09
CA LYS A 77 -9.69 -9.67 -1.31
C LYS A 77 -9.94 -8.25 -1.78
N TYR A 78 -10.27 -7.33 -0.87
CA TYR A 78 -10.51 -5.93 -1.20
C TYR A 78 -9.30 -5.30 -1.92
N HIS A 79 -8.10 -5.39 -1.35
CA HIS A 79 -6.90 -4.80 -1.96
C HIS A 79 -6.54 -5.47 -3.30
N LYS A 80 -6.73 -6.80 -3.42
CA LYS A 80 -6.53 -7.51 -4.69
C LYS A 80 -7.52 -7.09 -5.77
N ASP A 81 -8.79 -6.93 -5.41
CA ASP A 81 -9.82 -6.45 -6.35
C ASP A 81 -9.53 -5.00 -6.79
N ALA A 82 -9.06 -4.15 -5.86
CA ALA A 82 -8.63 -2.78 -6.17
C ALA A 82 -7.42 -2.75 -7.14
N ILE A 83 -6.39 -3.57 -6.90
CA ILE A 83 -5.26 -3.76 -7.83
C ILE A 83 -5.75 -4.19 -9.22
N CYS A 84 -6.62 -5.20 -9.29
CA CYS A 84 -7.20 -5.64 -10.56
C CYS A 84 -7.97 -4.53 -11.28
N SER A 85 -8.69 -3.69 -10.53
CA SER A 85 -9.42 -2.55 -11.08
C SER A 85 -8.48 -1.46 -11.60
N LEU A 86 -7.37 -1.18 -10.91
CA LEU A 86 -6.38 -0.18 -11.32
C LEU A 86 -5.57 -0.63 -12.56
N LEU A 87 -5.47 -1.94 -12.77
CA LEU A 87 -4.79 -2.57 -13.90
C LEU A 87 -5.73 -2.97 -15.05
N SER A 88 -7.04 -2.65 -14.98
CA SER A 88 -8.01 -3.14 -15.98
C SER A 88 -7.68 -2.71 -17.42
N ASP A 89 -7.11 -1.51 -17.57
CA ASP A 89 -6.82 -0.89 -18.87
C ASP A 89 -5.32 -0.75 -19.15
N ARG A 90 -4.44 -1.29 -18.29
CA ARG A 90 -2.98 -1.16 -18.38
C ARG A 90 -2.28 -2.42 -17.92
N SER A 91 -1.25 -2.88 -18.63
CA SER A 91 -0.43 -3.98 -18.12
C SER A 91 0.50 -3.48 -17.02
N ILE A 92 0.92 -4.38 -16.12
CA ILE A 92 1.97 -4.08 -15.14
C ILE A 92 3.26 -3.63 -15.84
N SER A 93 3.58 -4.20 -17.02
CA SER A 93 4.75 -3.78 -17.80
C SER A 93 4.69 -2.30 -18.17
N ASP A 94 3.52 -1.83 -18.65
CA ASP A 94 3.34 -0.41 -19.02
C ASP A 94 3.51 0.53 -17.82
N VAL A 95 3.07 0.09 -16.64
CA VAL A 95 3.26 0.85 -15.39
C VAL A 95 4.74 0.94 -15.04
N LEU A 96 5.48 -0.17 -15.11
CA LEU A 96 6.89 -0.22 -14.74
C LEU A 96 7.78 0.59 -15.69
N GLU A 97 7.47 0.64 -16.99
CA GLU A 97 8.22 1.43 -17.98
C GLU A 97 8.18 2.94 -17.70
N GLY A 98 7.14 3.43 -17.01
CA GLY A 98 6.99 4.84 -16.62
C GLY A 98 7.76 5.24 -15.36
N LEU A 99 8.43 4.30 -14.67
CA LEU A 99 9.07 4.53 -13.38
C LEU A 99 10.61 4.60 -13.47
N PRO A 100 11.27 5.34 -12.57
CA PRO A 100 12.73 5.29 -12.42
C PRO A 100 13.23 3.87 -12.12
N ALA A 101 14.38 3.48 -12.66
CA ALA A 101 14.91 2.12 -12.52
C ALA A 101 15.06 1.65 -11.06
N GLU A 102 15.56 2.52 -10.18
CA GLU A 102 15.71 2.22 -8.75
C GLU A 102 14.37 1.91 -8.06
N GLU A 103 13.30 2.58 -8.49
CA GLU A 103 11.95 2.38 -7.97
C GLU A 103 11.30 1.11 -8.56
N VAL A 104 11.55 0.83 -9.83
CA VAL A 104 11.07 -0.38 -10.52
C VAL A 104 11.55 -1.64 -9.82
N ASP A 105 12.84 -1.72 -9.49
CA ASP A 105 13.42 -2.92 -8.88
C ASP A 105 12.74 -3.26 -7.55
N GLU A 106 12.50 -2.25 -6.72
CA GLU A 106 11.83 -2.40 -5.45
C GLU A 106 10.34 -2.74 -5.59
N PHE A 107 9.60 -1.96 -6.39
CA PHE A 107 8.17 -2.18 -6.57
C PHE A 107 7.88 -3.53 -7.23
N LYS A 108 8.70 -3.94 -8.21
CA LYS A 108 8.59 -5.23 -8.87
C LYS A 108 8.86 -6.40 -7.93
N ALA A 109 9.81 -6.26 -7.00
CA ALA A 109 10.09 -7.31 -6.02
C ALA A 109 8.84 -7.60 -5.16
N ASP A 110 8.13 -6.56 -4.72
CA ASP A 110 6.91 -6.71 -3.94
C ASP A 110 5.75 -7.30 -4.76
N LEU A 111 5.59 -6.89 -6.02
CA LEU A 111 4.61 -7.49 -6.94
C LEU A 111 4.85 -9.00 -7.15
N VAL A 112 6.11 -9.43 -7.28
CA VAL A 112 6.48 -10.85 -7.40
C VAL A 112 6.14 -11.63 -6.14
N VAL A 113 6.44 -11.08 -4.95
CA VAL A 113 6.10 -11.72 -3.67
C VAL A 113 4.58 -11.88 -3.51
N LEU A 114 3.79 -10.96 -4.06
CA LEU A 114 2.33 -11.03 -4.06
C LEU A 114 1.75 -11.92 -5.18
N GLY A 115 2.59 -12.44 -6.09
CA GLY A 115 2.17 -13.26 -7.23
C GLY A 115 1.42 -12.47 -8.31
N LEU A 116 1.73 -11.18 -8.45
CA LEU A 116 1.12 -10.26 -9.42
C LEU A 116 1.98 -10.08 -10.68
N CYS A 117 3.25 -10.49 -10.64
CA CYS A 117 4.21 -10.39 -11.74
C CYS A 117 5.06 -11.65 -11.86
#